data_AF-C3W7G8-F1
#
_entry.id   AF-C3W7G8-F1
#
_cell.length_a   1.000
_cell.length_b   1.000
_cell.length_c   1.000
_cell.angle_alpha   90.00
_cell.angle_beta   90.00
_cell.angle_gamma   90.00
#
_symmetry.space_group_name_H-M   'P 1'
#
loop_
_entity.id
_entity.type
_entity.pdbx_description
1 polymer ?
#
loop_
_entity_poly.entity_id
_entity_poly.type
_entity_poly.pdbx_seq_one_letter_code
_entity_poly.pdbx_strand_id
1 'polypeptide(L)'
;ITHRRHDGVVGVRGYGGGVIGSQSDYPELFPNVADFHTFSVNQPSGWFYTTKALRQLCDIWEKHGSGLTNMHGSTGDIIFLGLRTEVPGRTAQITLRGWDLGGSSSDMRTPSCCNGMARCENATYHHGLRRHG
;
A
#
# COMPACT_ATOMS: atom_id res chain seq x y z
N ILE A 1 16.87 13.00 -14.62
CA ILE A 1 16.06 14.18 -14.23
C ILE A 1 14.72 13.65 -13.75
N THR A 2 14.22 14.09 -12.59
CA THR A 2 12.88 13.76 -12.08
C THR A 2 12.03 15.03 -12.10
N HIS A 3 10.71 14.88 -12.25
CA HIS A 3 9.74 15.99 -12.28
C HIS A 3 8.78 15.90 -11.08
N ARG A 4 9.38 15.76 -9.90
CA ARG A 4 8.69 15.70 -8.61
C ARG A 4 9.42 16.63 -7.65
N ARG A 5 8.63 17.36 -6.87
CA ARG A 5 9.13 18.17 -5.77
C ARG A 5 9.76 17.26 -4.73
N HIS A 6 10.57 17.85 -3.86
CA HIS A 6 10.95 17.18 -2.62
C HIS A 6 9.69 16.74 -1.87
N ASP A 7 9.75 15.54 -1.30
CA ASP A 7 8.58 14.90 -0.68
C ASP A 7 7.97 15.77 0.42
N GLY A 8 6.64 15.77 0.46
CA GLY A 8 5.81 16.48 1.43
C GLY A 8 5.29 15.54 2.52
N VAL A 9 4.93 16.11 3.67
CA VAL A 9 4.34 15.34 4.78
C VAL A 9 2.82 15.29 4.61
N VAL A 10 2.29 14.08 4.46
CA VAL A 10 0.85 13.79 4.43
C VAL A 10 0.58 12.50 5.21
N GLY A 11 -0.60 12.36 5.81
CA GLY A 11 -0.90 11.19 6.64
C GLY A 11 -2.37 11.05 6.99
N VAL A 12 -2.69 9.96 7.69
CA VAL A 12 -4.03 9.65 8.20
C VAL A 12 -4.05 9.95 9.70
N ARG A 13 -5.12 10.57 10.21
CA ARG A 13 -5.25 10.86 11.64
C ARG A 13 -5.11 9.55 12.45
N GLY A 14 -4.21 9.56 13.42
CA GLY A 14 -3.90 8.39 14.27
C GLY A 14 -2.69 7.58 13.81
N TYR A 15 -2.21 7.76 12.57
CA TYR A 15 -1.00 7.12 12.06
C TYR A 15 0.08 8.16 11.77
N GLY A 16 1.32 7.86 12.18
CA GLY A 16 2.50 8.67 11.86
C GLY A 16 3.17 8.34 10.51
N GLY A 17 2.66 7.30 9.82
CA GLY A 17 3.23 6.78 8.58
C GLY A 17 2.18 6.06 7.72
N GLY A 18 2.64 5.41 6.64
CA GLY A 18 1.83 4.67 5.67
C GLY A 18 1.44 5.46 4.42
N VAL A 19 1.73 6.77 4.38
CA VAL A 19 1.48 7.62 3.21
C VAL A 19 2.74 8.41 2.87
N ILE A 20 3.18 8.34 1.61
CA ILE A 20 4.36 9.05 1.11
C ILE A 20 3.89 10.18 0.22
N GLY A 21 4.10 11.42 0.65
CA GLY A 21 3.64 12.61 -0.05
C GLY A 21 4.51 12.94 -1.25
N SER A 22 3.95 12.80 -2.44
CA SER A 22 4.61 13.21 -3.68
C SER A 22 3.80 14.26 -4.43
N GLN A 23 4.49 15.26 -4.99
CA GLN A 23 3.89 16.38 -5.73
C GLN A 23 4.68 16.68 -7.01
N SER A 24 3.98 17.16 -8.05
CA SER A 24 4.62 17.56 -9.30
C SER A 24 5.33 18.93 -9.18
N ASP A 25 6.46 19.08 -9.88
CA ASP A 25 7.11 20.39 -10.03
C ASP A 25 6.28 21.36 -10.91
N TYR A 26 5.44 20.81 -11.81
CA TYR A 26 4.62 21.56 -12.77
C TYR A 26 3.11 21.28 -12.62
N PRO A 27 2.50 21.69 -11.50
CA PRO A 27 1.08 21.41 -11.23
C PRO A 27 0.13 22.07 -12.25
N GLU A 28 0.53 23.19 -12.86
CA GLU A 28 -0.28 23.89 -13.88
C GLU A 28 -0.34 23.12 -15.20
N LEU A 29 0.76 22.46 -15.60
CA LEU A 29 0.82 21.65 -16.82
C LEU A 29 0.16 20.28 -16.62
N PHE A 30 0.28 19.71 -15.42
CA PHE A 30 -0.22 18.38 -15.09
C PHE A 30 -1.10 18.39 -13.82
N PRO A 31 -2.28 19.03 -13.86
CA PRO A 31 -3.12 19.23 -12.67
C PRO A 31 -3.66 17.93 -12.05
N ASN A 32 -3.71 16.84 -12.83
CA ASN A 32 -4.17 15.52 -12.37
C ASN A 32 -3.13 14.76 -11.53
N VAL A 33 -1.85 15.17 -11.60
CA VAL A 33 -0.75 14.60 -10.81
C VAL A 33 -0.05 15.67 -9.97
N ALA A 34 -0.70 16.82 -9.77
CA ALA A 34 -0.22 17.87 -8.88
C ALA A 34 0.05 17.31 -7.48
N ASP A 35 -0.91 16.53 -6.97
CA ASP A 35 -0.76 15.66 -5.80
C ASP A 35 -0.87 14.21 -6.27
N PHE A 36 0.18 13.42 -6.03
CA PHE A 36 0.27 12.04 -6.48
C PHE A 36 0.91 11.16 -5.41
N HIS A 37 0.30 11.15 -4.23
CA HIS A 37 0.83 10.46 -3.07
C HIS A 37 0.72 8.94 -3.20
N THR A 38 1.61 8.25 -2.51
CA THR A 38 1.62 6.79 -2.44
C THR A 38 1.05 6.34 -1.11
N PHE A 39 0.16 5.35 -1.14
CA PHE A 39 -0.45 4.75 0.04
C PHE A 39 -0.05 3.27 0.15
N SER A 40 0.53 2.88 1.29
CA SER A 40 0.95 1.50 1.54
C SER A 40 -0.14 0.73 2.28
N VAL A 41 -0.51 -0.43 1.78
CA VAL A 41 -1.47 -1.36 2.39
C VAL A 41 -0.73 -2.62 2.82
N ASN A 42 -0.91 -3.04 4.07
CA ASN A 42 -0.31 -4.23 4.64
C ASN A 42 -0.82 -5.50 3.93
N GLN A 43 0.11 -6.32 3.45
CA GLN A 43 -0.16 -7.56 2.74
C GLN A 43 -0.39 -8.75 3.70
N PRO A 44 -1.16 -9.78 3.29
CA PRO A 44 -1.08 -11.09 3.95
C PRO A 44 0.32 -11.69 3.81
N SER A 45 0.77 -12.40 4.84
CA SER A 45 2.01 -13.17 4.81
C SER A 45 2.10 -14.02 3.55
N GLY A 46 3.29 -14.10 2.94
CA GLY A 46 3.55 -14.88 1.71
C GLY A 46 2.74 -14.48 0.47
N TRP A 47 2.05 -13.33 0.47
CA TRP A 47 1.33 -12.77 -0.68
C TRP A 47 0.27 -13.71 -1.29
N PHE A 48 -0.43 -14.47 -0.45
CA PHE A 48 -1.54 -15.31 -0.89
C PHE A 48 -2.86 -14.52 -0.84
N TYR A 49 -3.57 -14.50 -1.97
CA TYR A 49 -4.82 -13.78 -2.10
C TYR A 49 -5.93 -14.66 -2.67
N THR A 50 -7.16 -14.35 -2.28
CA THR A 50 -8.33 -14.76 -3.06
C THR A 50 -8.64 -13.70 -4.11
N THR A 51 -9.27 -14.10 -5.22
CA THR A 51 -9.72 -13.12 -6.22
C THR A 51 -10.75 -12.14 -5.65
N LYS A 52 -11.55 -12.57 -4.67
CA LYS A 52 -12.48 -11.70 -3.92
C LYS A 52 -11.74 -10.59 -3.18
N ALA A 53 -10.65 -10.91 -2.49
CA ALA A 53 -9.83 -9.95 -1.77
C ALA A 53 -9.19 -8.92 -2.72
N LEU A 54 -8.61 -9.36 -3.84
CA LEU A 54 -8.01 -8.45 -4.81
C LEU A 54 -9.04 -7.54 -5.48
N ARG A 55 -10.18 -8.08 -5.92
CA ARG A 55 -11.26 -7.26 -6.49
C ARG A 55 -11.75 -6.21 -5.52
N GLN A 56 -11.93 -6.58 -4.25
CA GLN A 56 -12.32 -5.63 -3.21
C GLN A 56 -11.33 -4.47 -3.10
N LEU A 57 -10.02 -4.73 -3.16
CA LEU A 57 -8.98 -3.70 -3.15
C LEU A 57 -9.02 -2.81 -4.41
N CYS A 58 -9.19 -3.42 -5.59
CA CYS A 58 -9.34 -2.69 -6.85
C CYS A 58 -10.56 -1.75 -6.83
N ASP A 59 -11.73 -2.23 -6.38
CA ASP A 59 -12.97 -1.44 -6.33
C ASP A 59 -12.80 -0.20 -5.43
N ILE A 60 -12.09 -0.34 -4.31
CA ILE A 60 -11.78 0.79 -3.42
C ILE A 60 -10.83 1.76 -4.13
N TRP A 61 -9.79 1.22 -4.77
CA TRP A 61 -8.73 2.05 -5.35
C TRP A 61 -9.18 2.81 -6.59
N GLU A 62 -10.01 2.21 -7.43
CA GLU A 62 -10.62 2.86 -8.59
C GLU A 62 -11.52 4.03 -8.16
N LYS A 63 -12.25 3.88 -7.06
CA LYS A 63 -13.13 4.94 -6.54
C LYS A 63 -12.38 6.11 -5.93
N HIS A 64 -11.22 5.85 -5.30
CA HIS A 64 -10.59 6.81 -4.40
C HIS A 64 -9.20 7.30 -4.83
N GLY A 65 -8.52 6.56 -5.69
CA GLY A 65 -7.17 6.83 -6.17
C GLY A 65 -7.10 6.90 -7.70
N SER A 66 -5.91 6.65 -8.25
CA SER A 66 -5.67 6.70 -9.69
C SER A 66 -6.01 5.40 -10.44
N GLY A 67 -6.26 4.30 -9.71
CA GLY A 67 -6.35 2.96 -10.27
C GLY A 67 -4.99 2.29 -10.50
N LEU A 68 -3.86 3.01 -10.38
CA LEU A 68 -2.51 2.45 -10.55
C LEU A 68 -1.98 1.84 -9.26
N THR A 69 -1.33 0.69 -9.37
CA THR A 69 -0.79 -0.05 -8.21
C THR A 69 0.58 -0.65 -8.51
N ASN A 70 1.43 -0.79 -7.50
CA ASN A 70 2.52 -1.78 -7.54
C ASN A 70 2.14 -2.99 -6.68
N MET A 71 2.27 -4.18 -7.28
CA MET A 71 2.04 -5.48 -6.65
C MET A 71 3.36 -6.25 -6.73
N HIS A 72 4.34 -6.03 -5.85
CA HIS A 72 4.31 -5.33 -4.55
C HIS A 72 5.48 -4.34 -4.42
N GLY A 73 5.47 -3.54 -3.35
CA GLY A 73 6.66 -2.81 -2.92
C GLY A 73 7.74 -3.78 -2.42
N SER A 74 9.01 -3.38 -2.51
CA SER A 74 10.14 -4.25 -2.16
C SER A 74 10.14 -4.73 -0.70
N THR A 75 9.56 -3.94 0.21
CA THR A 75 9.36 -4.34 1.61
C THR A 75 8.26 -5.39 1.76
N GLY A 76 7.22 -5.30 0.92
CA GLY A 76 6.14 -6.28 0.82
C GLY A 76 4.74 -5.70 0.67
N ASP A 77 4.55 -4.41 0.96
CA ASP A 77 3.24 -3.75 0.92
C ASP A 77 2.61 -3.76 -0.47
N ILE A 78 1.28 -3.80 -0.51
CA ILE A 78 0.54 -3.40 -1.71
C ILE A 78 0.64 -1.87 -1.81
N ILE A 79 1.02 -1.38 -2.99
CA ILE A 79 1.24 0.06 -3.19
C ILE A 79 0.12 0.62 -4.04
N PHE A 80 -0.65 1.52 -3.47
CA PHE A 80 -1.65 2.33 -4.17
C PHE A 80 -0.99 3.65 -4.60
N LEU A 81 -0.85 3.85 -5.91
CA LEU A 81 -0.10 4.96 -6.50
C LEU A 81 -1.04 6.08 -6.95
N GLY A 82 -0.90 7.28 -6.42
CA GLY A 82 -1.67 8.43 -6.89
C GLY A 82 -2.94 8.67 -6.08
N LEU A 83 -2.75 9.17 -4.87
CA LEU A 83 -3.78 9.74 -4.03
C LEU A 83 -3.63 11.27 -3.99
N ARG A 84 -4.76 11.99 -3.97
CA ARG A 84 -4.78 13.45 -3.76
C ARG A 84 -4.77 13.79 -2.27
N THR A 85 -4.42 15.03 -1.91
CA THR A 85 -4.23 15.51 -0.52
C THR A 85 -5.43 15.32 0.43
N GLU A 86 -6.65 15.09 -0.07
CA GLU A 86 -7.82 14.67 0.72
C GLU A 86 -7.73 13.19 1.17
N VAL A 87 -6.59 12.82 1.75
CA VAL A 87 -6.18 11.46 2.12
C VAL A 87 -7.09 10.83 3.19
N PRO A 88 -7.41 11.48 4.33
CA PRO A 88 -7.92 10.76 5.51
C PRO A 88 -9.31 10.14 5.32
N GLY A 89 -10.19 10.77 4.55
CA GLY A 89 -11.55 10.26 4.31
C GLY A 89 -11.59 9.10 3.30
N ARG A 90 -10.59 9.02 2.42
CA ARG A 90 -10.52 8.04 1.32
C ARG A 90 -9.89 6.72 1.77
N THR A 91 -8.97 6.78 2.73
CA THR A 91 -8.24 5.61 3.25
C THR A 91 -9.01 4.84 4.33
N ALA A 92 -9.99 5.47 5.00
CA ALA A 92 -10.84 4.80 5.99
C ALA A 92 -11.66 3.62 5.42
N GLN A 93 -11.92 3.60 4.11
CA GLN A 93 -12.62 2.48 3.46
C GLN A 93 -11.80 1.19 3.44
N ILE A 94 -10.47 1.30 3.47
CA ILE A 94 -9.54 0.17 3.51
C ILE A 94 -9.59 -0.47 4.90
N THR A 95 -9.50 0.34 5.96
CA THR A 95 -9.58 -0.12 7.36
C THR A 95 -10.93 -0.69 7.74
N LEU A 96 -12.03 -0.10 7.28
CA LEU A 96 -13.38 -0.66 7.46
C LEU A 96 -13.58 -2.03 6.80
N ARG A 97 -12.73 -2.41 5.84
CA ARG A 97 -12.78 -3.69 5.14
C ARG A 97 -11.77 -4.72 5.65
N GLY A 98 -11.10 -4.43 6.77
CA GLY A 98 -10.17 -5.33 7.45
C GLY A 98 -8.73 -5.28 6.94
N TRP A 99 -8.39 -4.31 6.10
CA TRP A 99 -7.03 -4.04 5.65
C TRP A 99 -6.42 -2.91 6.46
N ASP A 100 -5.12 -2.96 6.77
CA ASP A 100 -4.46 -1.87 7.50
C ASP A 100 -3.34 -1.23 6.67
N LEU A 101 -2.86 -0.09 7.13
CA LEU A 101 -1.75 0.63 6.53
C LEU A 101 -0.44 -0.14 6.72
N GLY A 102 0.43 -0.02 5.73
CA GLY A 102 1.84 -0.39 5.86
C GLY A 102 2.65 0.64 6.64
N GLY A 103 3.86 0.27 7.06
CA GLY A 103 4.80 1.18 7.74
C GLY A 103 5.61 2.06 6.79
N SER A 104 5.97 3.28 7.22
CA SER A 104 6.85 4.19 6.48
C SER A 104 7.54 5.19 7.41
N SER A 105 8.67 5.76 6.96
CA SER A 105 9.50 6.70 7.75
C SER A 105 10.27 5.96 8.87
N SER A 106 10.51 6.63 9.99
CA SER A 106 11.26 6.13 11.16
C SER A 106 10.36 5.27 12.07
N ASP A 107 9.86 4.17 11.54
CA ASP A 107 8.97 3.22 12.22
C ASP A 107 9.38 1.75 11.97
N MET A 108 8.65 0.82 12.59
CA MET A 108 8.73 -0.59 12.19
C MET A 108 8.02 -0.75 10.85
N ARG A 109 8.77 -1.13 9.82
CA ARG A 109 8.23 -1.41 8.49
C ARG A 109 7.47 -2.73 8.47
N THR A 110 6.60 -2.87 7.48
CA THR A 110 5.78 -4.06 7.28
C THR A 110 6.64 -5.32 7.17
N PRO A 111 6.49 -6.29 8.09
CA PRO A 111 7.21 -7.56 7.99
C PRO A 111 6.79 -8.34 6.74
N SER A 112 7.73 -9.04 6.12
CA SER A 112 7.47 -9.95 5.01
C SER A 112 8.19 -11.28 5.20
N CYS A 113 7.71 -12.31 4.52
CA CYS A 113 8.24 -13.67 4.65
C CYS A 113 8.10 -14.43 3.33
N CYS A 114 8.91 -15.47 3.13
CA CYS A 114 8.72 -16.40 2.02
C CYS A 114 7.40 -17.18 2.17
N ASN A 115 7.06 -17.98 1.16
CA ASN A 115 5.88 -18.85 1.20
C ASN A 115 5.93 -19.92 2.31
N GLY A 116 7.12 -20.25 2.85
CA GLY A 116 7.31 -21.14 3.98
C GLY A 116 6.63 -22.50 3.79
N MET A 117 6.13 -23.05 4.91
CA MET A 117 5.48 -24.36 4.94
C MET A 117 4.21 -24.44 4.07
N ALA A 118 3.65 -23.32 3.62
CA ALA A 118 2.48 -23.34 2.74
C ALA A 118 2.79 -24.10 1.44
N ARG A 119 3.99 -23.90 0.84
CA ARG A 119 4.38 -24.51 -0.44
C ARG A 119 5.87 -24.86 -0.60
N CYS A 120 6.69 -24.80 0.46
CA CYS A 120 8.10 -25.16 0.43
C CYS A 120 8.38 -26.35 1.37
N GLU A 121 8.99 -27.41 0.83
CA GLU A 121 9.43 -28.61 1.55
C GLU A 121 10.68 -28.36 2.43
N ASN A 122 11.43 -27.29 2.16
CA ASN A 122 12.63 -26.91 2.91
C ASN A 122 12.34 -25.94 4.07
N ALA A 123 11.07 -25.61 4.31
CA ALA A 123 10.68 -24.67 5.37
C ALA A 123 10.85 -25.33 6.76
N THR A 124 11.64 -24.69 7.63
CA THR A 124 12.02 -25.24 8.94
C THR A 124 11.12 -24.76 10.09
N TYR A 125 10.33 -23.70 9.89
CA TYR A 125 9.34 -23.22 10.85
C TYR A 125 8.17 -22.50 10.17
N HIS A 126 7.14 -22.18 10.96
CA HIS A 126 5.91 -21.57 10.49
C HIS A 126 6.01 -20.04 10.52
N HIS A 127 5.80 -19.38 9.37
CA HIS A 127 5.81 -17.91 9.24
C HIS A 127 4.42 -17.26 9.25
N GLY A 128 3.36 -18.00 9.65
CA GLY A 128 1.99 -17.46 9.74
C GLY A 128 0.98 -18.03 8.74
N LEU A 129 1.39 -18.81 7.73
CA LEU A 129 0.48 -19.46 6.78
C LEU A 129 0.42 -20.97 7.04
N ARG A 130 -0.69 -21.49 7.58
CA ARG A 130 -0.86 -22.94 7.73
C ARG A 130 -1.03 -23.56 6.34
N ARG A 131 -0.51 -24.78 6.15
CA ARG A 131 -0.95 -25.61 5.03
C ARG A 131 -2.46 -25.79 5.17
N HIS A 132 -3.23 -25.22 4.25
CA HIS A 132 -4.60 -25.68 4.04
C HIS A 132 -4.49 -27.08 3.44
N GLY A 133 -4.71 -28.08 4.30
CA GLY A 133 -5.09 -29.43 3.89
C GLY A 133 -6.59 -29.52 3.79
#